data_AF-A0A947YZD9-F1
#
_entry.id   AF-A0A947YZD9-F1
#
_cell.length_a   1.000
_cell.length_b   1.000
_cell.length_c   1.000
_cell.angle_alpha   90.00
_cell.angle_beta   90.00
_cell.angle_gamma   90.00
#
_symmetry.space_group_name_H-M   'P 1'
#
loop_
_entity.id
_entity.type
_entity.pdbx_description
1 polymer ?
#
loop_
_entity_poly.entity_id
_entity_poly.type
_entity_poly.pdbx_seq_one_letter_code
_entity_poly.pdbx_strand_id
1 'polypeptide(L)'
;MGFLDFLFGKAKDKVTDKAKDKASDPPPPPKPPKETPEEKAARKAAQEEEARRQTQAMMDQAMAEQKAKQAAAAAADPTLLAPFEGITVEGWAQAAAMMASTPDPAQQISKLAALGMDAAKYERVNAEFQARMQRDTAFVIATVFGNAFSASQGVNTDGPEPISFEKYGELAGAQAAWGEMGVDVNQKLMEVFGIKAVDVSNYGAYWSAKFMADYTLAMKHGDLMEKYKQKYLSGSDQDGDIQI
;
A
#
# COMPACT_ATOMS: atom_id res chain seq x y z
N MET A 1 -66.92 -36.21 14.78
CA MET A 1 -67.86 -36.05 13.64
C MET A 1 -68.44 -34.66 13.71
N GLY A 2 -67.75 -33.69 13.14
CA GLY A 2 -67.92 -32.28 13.51
C GLY A 2 -68.20 -31.39 12.30
N PHE A 3 -69.38 -30.77 12.32
CA PHE A 3 -69.74 -29.47 11.75
C PHE A 3 -69.54 -29.22 10.23
N LEU A 4 -68.96 -30.16 9.49
CA LEU A 4 -68.75 -30.09 8.04
C LEU A 4 -69.89 -30.70 7.20
N ASP A 5 -70.98 -31.19 7.81
CA ASP A 5 -72.07 -31.94 7.12
C ASP A 5 -73.47 -31.29 7.15
N PHE A 6 -73.66 -30.10 7.73
CA PHE A 6 -75.00 -29.50 7.90
C PHE A 6 -75.45 -28.53 6.79
N LEU A 7 -74.62 -28.20 5.79
CA LEU A 7 -75.04 -27.29 4.72
C LEU A 7 -74.86 -27.87 3.31
N PHE A 8 -74.96 -29.21 3.17
CA PHE A 8 -75.32 -29.82 1.90
C PHE A 8 -76.81 -29.59 1.58
N GLY A 9 -77.12 -28.43 1.00
CA GLY A 9 -78.38 -28.16 0.33
C GLY A 9 -78.34 -28.60 -1.13
N LYS A 10 -78.87 -29.78 -1.43
CA LYS A 10 -79.22 -30.22 -2.80
C LYS A 10 -80.16 -29.21 -3.47
N ALA A 11 -79.90 -28.83 -4.72
CA ALA A 11 -80.90 -28.83 -5.79
C ALA A 11 -80.40 -28.33 -7.16
N LYS A 12 -80.55 -29.23 -8.15
CA LYS A 12 -81.06 -29.03 -9.52
C LYS A 12 -80.14 -28.47 -10.62
N ASP A 13 -80.01 -29.33 -11.63
CA ASP A 13 -79.62 -29.06 -13.01
C ASP A 13 -80.26 -27.79 -13.61
N LYS A 14 -79.44 -27.04 -14.35
CA LYS A 14 -79.74 -26.63 -15.72
C LYS A 14 -78.51 -26.07 -16.41
N VAL A 15 -78.12 -26.75 -17.49
CA VAL A 15 -77.20 -26.27 -18.52
C VAL A 15 -77.64 -24.89 -18.99
N THR A 16 -76.76 -23.89 -18.89
CA THR A 16 -76.83 -22.67 -19.69
C THR A 16 -75.45 -22.30 -20.21
N ASP A 17 -75.46 -22.10 -21.52
CA ASP A 17 -74.43 -21.65 -22.43
C ASP A 17 -73.80 -20.33 -22.00
N LYS A 18 -72.46 -20.25 -21.93
CA LYS A 18 -71.72 -18.98 -22.01
C LYS A 18 -70.33 -19.21 -22.62
N ALA A 19 -70.22 -18.83 -23.88
CA ALA A 19 -68.99 -18.43 -24.52
C ALA A 19 -68.20 -17.44 -23.63
N LYS A 20 -66.90 -17.72 -23.42
CA LYS A 20 -65.91 -16.73 -23.02
C LYS A 20 -64.60 -16.98 -23.75
N ASP A 21 -64.17 -15.90 -24.39
CA ASP A 21 -62.96 -15.74 -25.17
C ASP A 21 -61.70 -16.20 -24.45
N LYS A 22 -60.93 -17.07 -25.13
CA LYS A 22 -59.51 -17.28 -24.84
C LYS A 22 -58.73 -16.09 -25.40
N ALA A 23 -58.56 -15.05 -24.59
CA ALA A 23 -57.48 -14.09 -24.81
C ALA A 23 -56.15 -14.83 -24.63
N SER A 24 -55.37 -14.90 -25.70
CA SER A 24 -54.01 -15.44 -25.73
C SER A 24 -53.10 -14.63 -24.82
N ASP A 25 -52.47 -15.29 -23.85
CA ASP A 25 -51.37 -14.70 -23.09
C ASP A 25 -50.28 -14.21 -24.06
N PRO A 26 -49.74 -12.98 -23.89
CA PRO A 26 -48.63 -12.51 -24.71
C PRO A 26 -47.41 -13.40 -24.49
N PRO A 27 -46.63 -13.70 -25.54
CA PRO A 27 -45.44 -14.53 -25.41
C PRO A 27 -44.46 -13.91 -24.41
N PRO A 28 -43.75 -14.74 -23.62
CA PRO A 28 -42.75 -14.23 -22.68
C PRO A 28 -41.70 -13.41 -23.45
N PRO A 29 -41.20 -12.31 -22.85
CA PRO A 29 -40.20 -11.48 -23.50
C PRO A 29 -38.98 -12.33 -23.89
N PRO A 30 -38.35 -12.05 -25.04
CA PRO A 30 -37.17 -12.79 -25.49
C PRO A 30 -36.11 -12.75 -24.39
N LYS A 31 -35.56 -13.94 -24.07
CA LYS A 31 -34.45 -14.04 -23.12
C LYS A 31 -33.31 -13.15 -23.63
N PRO A 32 -32.67 -12.35 -22.75
CA PRO A 32 -31.51 -11.56 -23.15
C PRO A 32 -30.47 -12.47 -23.82
N PRO A 33 -29.79 -11.99 -24.87
CA PRO A 33 -28.76 -12.77 -25.55
C PRO A 33 -27.73 -13.26 -24.54
N LYS A 34 -27.29 -14.52 -24.69
CA LYS A 34 -26.26 -15.08 -23.82
C LYS A 34 -24.98 -14.27 -24.02
N GLU A 35 -24.54 -13.56 -22.99
CA GLU A 35 -23.25 -12.85 -22.98
C GLU A 35 -22.15 -13.80 -23.45
N THR A 36 -21.32 -13.34 -24.36
CA THR A 36 -20.14 -14.08 -24.80
C THR A 36 -19.13 -14.19 -23.65
N PRO A 37 -18.25 -15.21 -23.64
CA PRO A 37 -17.17 -15.29 -22.67
C PRO A 37 -16.29 -14.03 -22.64
N GLU A 38 -16.15 -13.36 -23.79
CA GLU A 38 -15.39 -12.12 -23.96
C GLU A 38 -16.08 -10.92 -23.30
N GLU A 39 -17.39 -10.74 -23.50
CA GLU A 39 -18.17 -9.70 -22.81
C GLU A 39 -18.22 -9.92 -21.30
N LYS A 40 -18.31 -11.18 -20.85
CA LYS A 40 -18.28 -11.52 -19.42
C LYS A 40 -16.91 -11.24 -18.80
N ALA A 41 -15.83 -11.52 -19.52
CA ALA A 41 -14.47 -11.20 -19.10
C ALA A 41 -14.25 -9.67 -19.03
N ALA A 42 -14.67 -8.94 -20.06
CA ALA A 42 -14.57 -7.48 -20.10
C ALA A 42 -15.36 -6.81 -18.97
N ARG A 43 -16.59 -7.27 -18.71
CA ARG A 43 -17.41 -6.78 -17.60
C ARG A 43 -16.79 -7.07 -16.23
N LYS A 44 -16.22 -8.26 -16.04
CA LYS A 44 -15.51 -8.61 -14.81
C LYS A 44 -14.27 -7.73 -14.61
N ALA A 45 -13.49 -7.50 -15.66
CA ALA A 45 -12.33 -6.62 -15.62
C ALA A 45 -12.72 -5.17 -15.27
N ALA A 46 -13.78 -4.65 -15.87
CA ALA A 46 -14.30 -3.32 -15.57
C ALA A 46 -14.81 -3.20 -14.12
N GLN A 47 -15.52 -4.21 -13.61
CA GLN A 47 -15.96 -4.25 -12.21
C GLN A 47 -14.79 -4.32 -11.23
N GLU A 48 -13.75 -5.07 -11.58
CA GLU A 48 -12.53 -5.16 -10.77
C GLU A 48 -11.76 -3.84 -10.78
N GLU A 49 -11.65 -3.16 -11.92
CA GLU A 49 -11.04 -1.83 -12.01
C GLU A 49 -11.84 -0.77 -11.24
N GLU A 50 -13.17 -0.83 -11.29
CA GLU A 50 -14.04 0.08 -10.54
C GLU A 50 -13.91 -0.16 -9.03
N ALA A 51 -13.98 -1.42 -8.58
CA ALA A 51 -13.74 -1.78 -7.18
C ALA A 51 -12.35 -1.30 -6.73
N ARG A 52 -11.36 -1.42 -7.60
CA ARG A 52 -10.01 -0.93 -7.34
C ARG A 52 -9.96 0.59 -7.14
N ARG A 53 -10.51 1.34 -8.08
CA ARG A 53 -10.60 2.81 -7.97
C ARG A 53 -11.36 3.25 -6.73
N GLN A 54 -12.43 2.54 -6.35
CA GLN A 54 -13.18 2.81 -5.13
C GLN A 54 -12.34 2.56 -3.88
N THR A 55 -11.59 1.45 -3.81
CA THR A 55 -10.67 1.17 -2.71
C THR A 55 -9.57 2.23 -2.60
N GLN A 56 -8.94 2.61 -3.72
CA GLN A 56 -7.92 3.67 -3.75
C GLN A 56 -8.51 4.99 -3.25
N ALA A 57 -9.67 5.40 -3.75
CA ALA A 57 -10.32 6.64 -3.35
C ALA A 57 -10.66 6.67 -1.85
N MET A 58 -11.10 5.55 -1.27
CA MET A 58 -11.34 5.46 0.18
C MET A 58 -10.06 5.61 0.99
N MET A 59 -8.95 5.00 0.55
CA MET A 59 -7.65 5.14 1.22
C MET A 59 -7.11 6.57 1.09
N ASP A 60 -7.18 7.17 -0.09
CA ASP A 60 -6.77 8.56 -0.33
C ASP A 60 -7.57 9.53 0.54
N GLN A 61 -8.89 9.32 0.65
CA GLN A 61 -9.74 10.12 1.52
C GLN A 61 -9.33 9.96 3.00
N ALA A 62 -9.11 8.73 3.47
CA ALA A 62 -8.68 8.49 4.84
C ALA A 62 -7.32 9.15 5.15
N MET A 63 -6.37 9.08 4.22
CA MET A 63 -5.07 9.74 4.32
C MET A 63 -5.20 11.26 4.31
N ALA A 64 -6.04 11.81 3.45
CA ALA A 64 -6.32 13.25 3.39
C ALA A 64 -6.97 13.75 4.68
N GLU A 65 -7.93 13.01 5.22
CA GLU A 65 -8.57 13.31 6.51
C GLU A 65 -7.57 13.26 7.66
N GLN A 66 -6.68 12.26 7.70
CA GLN A 66 -5.63 12.18 8.70
C GLN A 66 -4.65 13.36 8.60
N LYS A 67 -4.21 13.71 7.38
CA LYS A 67 -3.33 14.85 7.14
C LYS A 67 -4.00 16.17 7.54
N ALA A 68 -5.29 16.32 7.26
CA ALA A 68 -6.07 17.49 7.68
C ALA A 68 -6.17 17.58 9.22
N LYS A 69 -6.40 16.45 9.91
CA LYS A 69 -6.41 16.39 11.39
C LYS A 69 -5.05 16.78 11.98
N GLN A 70 -3.95 16.27 11.40
CA GLN A 70 -2.60 16.64 11.82
C GLN A 70 -2.32 18.13 11.61
N ALA A 71 -2.68 18.68 10.44
CA ALA A 71 -2.51 20.09 10.15
C ALA A 71 -3.34 20.98 11.11
N ALA A 72 -4.57 20.59 11.41
CA ALA A 72 -5.43 21.29 12.37
C ALA A 72 -4.85 21.24 13.79
N ALA A 73 -4.30 20.09 14.22
CA ALA A 73 -3.67 19.97 15.53
C ALA A 73 -2.39 20.80 15.64
N ALA A 74 -1.54 20.80 14.61
CA ALA A 74 -0.34 21.64 14.56
C ALA A 74 -0.68 23.14 14.56
N ALA A 75 -1.78 23.54 13.92
CA ALA A 75 -2.26 24.91 13.95
C ALA A 75 -2.87 25.31 15.31
N ALA A 76 -3.54 24.37 15.99
CA ALA A 76 -4.13 24.59 17.30
C ALA A 76 -3.10 24.71 18.42
N ASP A 77 -1.99 23.95 18.34
CA ASP A 77 -0.84 24.08 19.24
C ASP A 77 0.47 24.17 18.44
N PRO A 78 0.88 25.39 18.06
CA PRO A 78 2.15 25.62 17.36
C PRO A 78 3.37 25.21 18.19
N THR A 79 3.22 25.06 19.52
CA THR A 79 4.32 24.65 20.40
C THR A 79 4.67 23.17 20.26
N LEU A 80 3.83 22.36 19.60
CA LEU A 80 4.15 20.96 19.30
C LEU A 80 5.44 20.85 18.47
N LEU A 81 5.58 21.70 17.45
CA LEU A 81 6.70 21.67 16.49
C LEU A 81 7.73 22.78 16.71
N ALA A 82 7.51 23.67 17.68
CA ALA A 82 8.44 24.75 17.96
C ALA A 82 9.84 24.21 18.34
N PRO A 83 10.94 24.84 17.91
CA PRO A 83 12.27 24.42 18.35
C PRO A 83 12.43 24.54 19.87
N PHE A 84 13.15 23.61 20.50
CA PHE A 84 13.55 23.68 21.91
C PHE A 84 15.07 23.77 22.02
N GLU A 85 15.59 24.79 22.72
CA GLU A 85 17.04 25.10 22.76
C GLU A 85 17.70 25.17 21.35
N GLY A 86 16.95 25.63 20.35
CA GLY A 86 17.39 25.72 18.96
C GLY A 86 17.32 24.41 18.17
N ILE A 87 16.81 23.33 18.76
CA ILE A 87 16.68 22.01 18.12
C ILE A 87 15.24 21.79 17.67
N THR A 88 15.06 21.42 16.40
CA THR A 88 13.75 21.06 15.83
C THR A 88 13.43 19.57 16.07
N VAL A 89 12.20 19.14 15.79
CA VAL A 89 11.83 17.71 15.84
C VAL A 89 12.71 16.88 14.90
N GLU A 90 13.04 17.41 13.72
CA GLU A 90 13.93 16.77 12.74
C GLU A 90 15.37 16.67 13.25
N GLY A 91 15.89 17.72 13.90
CA GLY A 91 17.22 17.69 14.52
C GLY A 91 17.29 16.69 15.68
N TRP A 92 16.22 16.58 16.47
CA TRP A 92 16.09 15.55 17.51
C TRP A 92 16.02 14.15 16.90
N ALA A 93 15.26 13.94 15.82
CA ALA A 93 15.16 12.67 15.12
C ALA A 93 16.51 12.24 14.49
N GLN A 94 17.26 13.17 13.91
CA GLN A 94 18.63 12.95 13.42
C GLN A 94 19.55 12.49 14.55
N ALA A 95 19.52 13.19 15.69
CA ALA A 95 20.30 12.79 16.86
C ALA A 95 19.93 11.38 17.33
N ALA A 96 18.62 11.08 17.46
CA ALA A 96 18.14 9.77 17.86
C ALA A 96 18.59 8.65 16.88
N ALA A 97 18.51 8.88 15.57
CA ALA A 97 18.99 7.94 14.56
C ALA A 97 20.50 7.69 14.65
N MET A 98 21.29 8.74 14.85
CA MET A 98 22.73 8.62 15.04
C MET A 98 23.08 7.85 16.32
N MET A 99 22.36 8.09 17.42
CA MET A 99 22.55 7.37 18.68
C MET A 99 22.22 5.89 18.52
N ALA A 100 21.13 5.56 17.82
CA ALA A 100 20.72 4.18 17.56
C ALA A 100 21.71 3.40 16.68
N SER A 101 22.36 4.09 15.73
CA SER A 101 23.32 3.47 14.78
C SER A 101 24.78 3.50 15.26
N THR A 102 25.07 4.11 16.42
CA THR A 102 26.44 4.29 16.93
C THR A 102 26.59 3.65 18.32
N PRO A 103 27.15 2.44 18.43
CA PRO A 103 27.30 1.76 19.72
C PRO A 103 28.35 2.39 20.64
N ASP A 104 29.35 3.08 20.07
CA ASP A 104 30.47 3.66 20.81
C ASP A 104 30.12 5.03 21.44
N PRO A 105 30.18 5.18 22.78
CA PRO A 105 29.85 6.43 23.45
C PRO A 105 30.73 7.62 23.06
N ALA A 106 32.01 7.39 22.72
CA ALA A 106 32.90 8.48 22.31
C ALA A 106 32.49 9.05 20.94
N GLN A 107 32.13 8.18 19.99
CA GLN A 107 31.58 8.59 18.70
C GLN A 107 30.22 9.27 18.83
N GLN A 108 29.37 8.83 19.77
CA GLN A 108 28.08 9.48 20.05
C GLN A 108 28.26 10.95 20.45
N ILE A 109 29.21 11.26 21.34
CA ILE A 109 29.51 12.64 21.77
C ILE A 109 29.92 13.51 20.57
N SER A 110 30.81 12.98 19.72
CA SER A 110 31.26 13.70 18.51
C SER A 110 30.10 13.99 17.54
N LYS A 111 29.20 13.02 17.35
CA LYS A 111 28.03 13.17 16.47
C LYS A 111 26.98 14.13 17.03
N LEU A 112 26.70 14.09 18.34
CA LEU A 112 25.82 15.07 18.99
C LEU A 112 26.38 16.48 18.85
N ALA A 113 27.70 16.66 19.01
CA ALA A 113 28.35 17.95 18.86
C ALA A 113 28.18 18.52 17.44
N ALA A 114 28.20 17.68 16.40
CA ALA A 114 27.92 18.08 15.02
C ALA A 114 26.50 18.62 14.82
N LEU A 115 25.56 18.23 15.68
CA LEU A 115 24.18 18.72 15.71
C LEU A 115 23.97 19.88 16.71
N GLY A 116 25.05 20.43 17.29
CA GLY A 116 24.98 21.50 18.28
C GLY A 116 24.39 21.05 19.62
N MET A 117 24.60 19.78 19.97
CA MET A 117 24.17 19.19 21.24
C MET A 117 25.35 18.57 22.01
N ASP A 118 25.27 18.65 23.34
CA ASP A 118 25.98 17.74 24.22
C ASP A 118 24.99 16.71 24.79
N ALA A 119 25.48 15.74 25.57
CA ALA A 119 24.64 14.71 26.17
C ALA A 119 23.54 15.31 27.07
N ALA A 120 23.86 16.34 27.86
CA ALA A 120 22.89 16.97 28.75
C ALA A 120 21.79 17.72 27.98
N LYS A 121 22.15 18.40 26.90
CA LYS A 121 21.22 19.07 25.98
C LYS A 121 20.35 18.05 25.25
N TYR A 122 20.93 16.94 24.78
CA TYR A 122 20.15 15.86 24.16
C TYR A 122 19.09 15.32 25.11
N GLU A 123 19.43 15.03 26.37
CA GLU A 123 18.46 14.53 27.35
C GLU A 123 17.33 15.53 27.62
N ARG A 124 17.63 16.84 27.75
CA ARG A 124 16.59 17.87 27.92
C ARG A 124 15.69 17.99 26.70
N VAL A 125 16.28 17.99 25.49
CA VAL A 125 15.53 18.02 24.22
C VAL A 125 14.64 16.79 24.08
N ASN A 126 15.17 15.61 24.38
CA ASN A 126 14.42 14.36 24.36
C ASN A 126 13.26 14.38 25.35
N ALA A 127 13.50 14.78 26.60
CA ALA A 127 12.46 14.89 27.62
C ALA A 127 11.35 15.88 27.22
N GLU A 128 11.71 17.03 26.67
CA GLU A 128 10.77 18.03 26.20
C GLU A 128 9.90 17.48 25.06
N PHE A 129 10.49 16.96 23.98
CA PHE A 129 9.70 16.46 22.86
C PHE A 129 8.85 15.25 23.23
N GLN A 130 9.31 14.39 24.16
CA GLN A 130 8.50 13.31 24.71
C GLN A 130 7.30 13.85 25.52
N ALA A 131 7.49 14.89 26.34
CA ALA A 131 6.41 15.56 27.04
C ALA A 131 5.40 16.19 26.05
N ARG A 132 5.88 16.73 24.93
CA ARG A 132 5.00 17.24 23.86
C ARG A 132 4.24 16.14 23.15
N MET A 133 4.86 14.99 22.92
CA MET A 133 4.18 13.83 22.36
C MET A 133 3.03 13.34 23.26
N GLN A 134 3.16 13.44 24.58
CA GLN A 134 2.07 13.05 25.51
C GLN A 134 0.80 13.91 25.35
N ARG A 135 0.93 15.15 24.87
CA ARG A 135 -0.20 16.05 24.58
C ARG A 135 -0.59 16.09 23.09
N ASP A 136 0.22 15.50 22.22
CA ASP A 136 -0.03 15.40 20.79
C ASP A 136 -0.98 14.25 20.46
N THR A 137 -2.28 14.53 20.53
CA THR A 137 -3.33 13.54 20.23
C THR A 137 -3.48 13.22 18.75
N ALA A 138 -2.86 14.00 17.86
CA ALA A 138 -2.96 13.83 16.41
C ALA A 138 -1.70 13.20 15.79
N PHE A 139 -0.71 12.83 16.61
CA PHE A 139 0.54 12.19 16.18
C PHE A 139 1.35 13.05 15.20
N VAL A 140 1.25 14.38 15.30
CA VAL A 140 2.02 15.34 14.49
C VAL A 140 3.52 15.15 14.69
N ILE A 141 4.00 15.16 15.94
CA ILE A 141 5.40 15.00 16.30
C ILE A 141 5.89 13.62 15.89
N ALA A 142 5.11 12.57 16.16
CA ALA A 142 5.47 11.20 15.78
C ALA A 142 5.65 11.06 14.26
N THR A 143 4.80 11.71 13.46
CA THR A 143 4.90 11.71 11.99
C THR A 143 6.16 12.43 11.52
N VAL A 144 6.41 13.66 12.01
CA VAL A 144 7.62 14.44 11.64
C VAL A 144 8.89 13.71 12.08
N PHE A 145 8.91 13.19 13.31
CA PHE A 145 10.02 12.42 13.86
C PHE A 145 10.29 11.17 13.04
N GLY A 146 9.27 10.36 12.74
CA GLY A 146 9.43 9.12 11.98
C GLY A 146 10.02 9.34 10.59
N ASN A 147 9.55 10.39 9.89
CA ASN A 147 10.05 10.75 8.57
C ASN A 147 11.52 11.21 8.63
N ALA A 148 11.85 12.10 9.57
CA ALA A 148 13.21 12.60 9.73
C ALA A 148 14.19 11.52 10.22
N PHE A 149 13.77 10.65 11.13
CA PHE A 149 14.55 9.52 11.62
C PHE A 149 14.89 8.57 10.48
N SER A 150 13.89 8.21 9.66
CA SER A 150 14.07 7.36 8.50
C SER A 150 15.05 7.99 7.50
N ALA A 151 14.83 9.27 7.15
CA ALA A 151 15.73 9.99 6.26
C ALA A 151 17.19 10.03 6.76
N SER A 152 17.38 10.14 8.08
CA SER A 152 18.71 10.16 8.73
C SER A 152 19.44 8.82 8.66
N GLN A 153 18.70 7.71 8.55
CA GLN A 153 19.24 6.38 8.36
C GLN A 153 19.52 6.08 6.86
N GLY A 154 19.37 7.08 5.98
CA GLY A 154 19.46 6.90 4.52
C GLY A 154 18.19 6.32 3.90
N VAL A 155 17.13 6.13 4.69
CA VAL A 155 15.82 5.69 4.23
C VAL A 155 15.02 6.91 3.80
N ASN A 156 15.19 7.29 2.54
CA ASN A 156 14.46 8.41 1.97
C ASN A 156 13.14 7.91 1.38
N THR A 157 12.01 8.13 2.05
CA THR A 157 10.68 7.71 1.58
C THR A 157 9.97 8.76 0.72
N ASP A 158 10.38 10.03 0.85
CA ASP A 158 9.69 11.20 0.27
C ASP A 158 10.55 12.05 -0.68
N GLY A 159 11.84 11.73 -0.81
CA GLY A 159 12.76 12.42 -1.71
C GLY A 159 12.69 11.96 -3.16
N PRO A 160 13.69 12.33 -4.00
CA PRO A 160 13.70 11.94 -5.41
C PRO A 160 13.76 10.41 -5.54
N GLU A 161 13.10 9.91 -6.59
CA GLU A 161 13.08 8.50 -6.94
C GLU A 161 14.52 7.94 -7.04
N PRO A 162 14.90 6.97 -6.18
CA PRO A 162 16.29 6.53 -6.08
C PRO A 162 16.71 5.62 -7.24
N ILE A 163 15.75 4.86 -7.78
CA ILE A 163 15.84 4.08 -9.02
C ILE A 163 14.45 4.03 -9.65
N SER A 164 14.37 3.83 -10.97
CA SER A 164 13.06 3.76 -11.64
C SER A 164 12.21 2.59 -11.14
N PHE A 165 10.88 2.73 -11.23
CA PHE A 165 9.93 1.67 -10.88
C PHE A 165 10.23 0.33 -11.59
N GLU A 166 10.52 0.36 -12.88
CA GLU A 166 10.89 -0.83 -13.66
C GLU A 166 12.20 -1.45 -13.17
N LYS A 167 13.18 -0.62 -12.78
CA LYS A 167 14.46 -1.10 -12.29
C LYS A 167 14.34 -1.73 -10.90
N TYR A 168 13.43 -1.22 -10.07
CA TYR A 168 13.12 -1.83 -8.78
C TYR A 168 12.42 -3.19 -8.96
N GLY A 169 11.49 -3.30 -9.91
CA GLY A 169 10.90 -4.60 -10.30
C GLY A 169 11.92 -5.59 -10.87
N GLU A 170 12.88 -5.11 -11.69
CA GLU A 170 13.98 -5.95 -12.20
C GLU A 170 14.86 -6.47 -11.06
N LEU A 171 15.21 -5.60 -10.13
CA LEU A 171 16.01 -5.93 -8.96
C LEU A 171 15.33 -7.02 -8.10
N ALA A 172 14.04 -6.85 -7.80
CA ALA A 172 13.26 -7.82 -7.03
C ALA A 172 13.18 -9.19 -7.73
N GLY A 173 12.92 -9.19 -9.05
CA GLY A 173 12.87 -10.41 -9.85
C GLY A 173 14.22 -11.13 -9.92
N ALA A 174 15.31 -10.38 -10.10
CA ALA A 174 16.67 -10.91 -10.14
C ALA A 174 17.05 -11.59 -8.81
N GLN A 175 16.79 -10.91 -7.68
CA GLN A 175 17.06 -11.47 -6.35
C GLN A 175 16.24 -12.73 -6.07
N ALA A 176 14.97 -12.77 -6.49
CA ALA A 176 14.13 -13.96 -6.38
C ALA A 176 14.69 -15.14 -7.20
N ALA A 177 15.09 -14.90 -8.46
CA ALA A 177 15.69 -15.92 -9.31
C ALA A 177 17.02 -16.44 -8.74
N TRP A 178 17.89 -15.55 -8.26
CA TRP A 178 19.16 -15.91 -7.64
C TRP A 178 18.98 -16.73 -6.36
N GLY A 179 18.01 -16.35 -5.53
CA GLY A 179 17.64 -17.12 -4.35
C GLY A 179 17.19 -18.54 -4.69
N GLU A 180 16.41 -18.72 -5.77
CA GLU A 180 15.99 -20.03 -6.26
C GLU A 180 17.13 -20.86 -6.86
N MET A 181 18.08 -20.20 -7.53
CA MET A 181 19.27 -20.86 -8.07
C MET A 181 20.33 -21.16 -6.99
N GLY A 182 20.12 -20.72 -5.75
CA GLY A 182 21.06 -20.89 -4.65
C GLY A 182 22.38 -20.14 -4.81
N VAL A 183 22.40 -19.07 -5.63
CA VAL A 183 23.60 -18.23 -5.83
C VAL A 183 23.64 -17.10 -4.81
N ASP A 184 24.85 -16.60 -4.50
CA ASP A 184 25.02 -15.51 -3.55
C ASP A 184 24.42 -14.20 -4.10
N VAL A 185 23.26 -13.84 -3.56
CA VAL A 185 22.51 -12.63 -3.91
C VAL A 185 23.34 -11.36 -3.67
N ASN A 186 24.12 -11.29 -2.58
CA ASN A 186 24.91 -10.11 -2.27
C ASN A 186 26.04 -9.90 -3.28
N GLN A 187 26.68 -10.99 -3.69
CA GLN A 187 27.69 -10.95 -4.75
C GLN A 187 27.05 -10.53 -6.08
N LYS A 188 25.90 -11.11 -6.44
CA LYS A 188 25.20 -10.81 -7.71
C LYS A 188 24.65 -9.39 -7.79
N LEU A 189 24.22 -8.81 -6.67
CA LEU A 189 23.84 -7.39 -6.61
C LEU A 189 24.99 -6.47 -7.04
N MET A 190 26.21 -6.77 -6.59
CA MET A 190 27.39 -6.01 -6.99
C MET A 190 27.77 -6.27 -8.46
N GLU A 191 27.79 -7.54 -8.89
CA GLU A 191 28.19 -7.92 -10.25
C GLU A 191 27.25 -7.37 -11.34
N VAL A 192 25.95 -7.40 -11.12
CA VAL A 192 24.94 -7.10 -12.15
C VAL A 192 24.43 -5.66 -12.06
N PHE A 193 24.36 -5.10 -10.86
CA PHE A 193 23.77 -3.79 -10.63
C PHE A 193 24.75 -2.77 -10.02
N GLY A 194 25.95 -3.20 -9.58
CA GLY A 194 26.91 -2.30 -8.94
C GLY A 194 26.45 -1.74 -7.59
N ILE A 195 25.53 -2.43 -6.90
CA ILE A 195 24.92 -1.97 -5.65
C ILE A 195 25.14 -2.97 -4.52
N LYS A 196 24.93 -2.52 -3.28
CA LYS A 196 25.01 -3.31 -2.05
C LYS A 196 23.61 -3.61 -1.52
N ALA A 197 23.52 -4.58 -0.61
CA ALA A 197 22.27 -4.94 0.05
C ALA A 197 21.59 -3.74 0.76
N VAL A 198 22.37 -2.82 1.34
CA VAL A 198 21.84 -1.62 1.98
C VAL A 198 21.11 -0.70 1.00
N ASP A 199 21.58 -0.62 -0.25
CA ASP A 199 20.93 0.17 -1.28
C ASP A 199 19.56 -0.43 -1.63
N VAL A 200 19.48 -1.76 -1.75
CA VAL A 200 18.22 -2.49 -1.94
C VAL A 200 17.23 -2.20 -0.82
N SER A 201 17.68 -2.23 0.44
CA SER A 201 16.84 -1.90 1.59
C SER A 201 16.31 -0.47 1.52
N ASN A 202 17.14 0.50 1.13
CA ASN A 202 16.73 1.90 0.97
C ASN A 202 15.72 2.07 -0.17
N TYR A 203 15.93 1.39 -1.30
CA TYR A 203 14.97 1.39 -2.41
C TYR A 203 13.64 0.76 -1.99
N GLY A 204 13.69 -0.34 -1.25
CA GLY A 204 12.51 -1.02 -0.76
C GLY A 204 11.69 -0.17 0.20
N ALA A 205 12.34 0.60 1.06
CA ALA A 205 11.65 1.54 1.93
C ALA A 205 11.00 2.69 1.16
N TYR A 206 11.68 3.28 0.15
CA TYR A 206 11.09 4.28 -0.74
C TYR A 206 9.85 3.75 -1.46
N TRP A 207 9.98 2.61 -2.13
CA TRP A 207 8.89 2.03 -2.92
C TRP A 207 7.76 1.47 -2.07
N SER A 208 8.04 0.94 -0.88
CA SER A 208 7.01 0.51 0.08
C SER A 208 6.11 1.68 0.49
N ALA A 209 6.69 2.86 0.76
CA ALA A 209 5.90 4.06 1.04
C ALA A 209 5.00 4.44 -0.16
N LYS A 210 5.48 4.30 -1.40
CA LYS A 210 4.67 4.53 -2.61
C LYS A 210 3.58 3.47 -2.81
N PHE A 211 3.84 2.20 -2.46
CA PHE A 211 2.84 1.13 -2.53
C PHE A 211 1.72 1.30 -1.51
N MET A 212 2.05 1.80 -0.32
CA MET A 212 1.05 2.17 0.69
C MET A 212 0.18 3.34 0.23
N ALA A 213 0.74 4.28 -0.56
CA ALA A 213 0.02 5.40 -1.12
C ALA A 213 -0.79 5.04 -2.37
N ASP A 214 -0.29 4.15 -3.22
CA ASP A 214 -0.95 3.64 -4.43
C ASP A 214 -0.74 2.13 -4.53
N TYR A 215 -1.72 1.36 -4.08
CA TYR A 215 -1.60 -0.11 -4.08
C TYR A 215 -1.63 -0.69 -5.50
N THR A 216 -2.04 0.07 -6.52
CA THR A 216 -1.98 -0.39 -7.92
C THR A 216 -0.54 -0.56 -8.37
N LEU A 217 0.39 0.21 -7.79
CA LEU A 217 1.82 0.02 -7.99
C LEU A 217 2.31 -1.30 -7.40
N ALA A 218 1.78 -1.75 -6.26
CA ALA A 218 2.17 -3.04 -5.67
C ALA A 218 1.84 -4.22 -6.58
N MET A 219 0.68 -4.18 -7.25
CA MET A 219 0.30 -5.22 -8.22
C MET A 219 1.20 -5.19 -9.46
N LYS A 220 1.42 -4.00 -10.06
CA LYS A 220 2.34 -3.85 -11.19
C LYS A 220 3.76 -4.28 -10.86
N HIS A 221 4.19 -4.04 -9.61
CA HIS A 221 5.48 -4.49 -9.11
C HIS A 221 5.55 -6.02 -9.07
N GLY A 222 4.48 -6.70 -8.67
CA GLY A 222 4.37 -8.16 -8.75
C GLY A 222 4.54 -8.68 -10.18
N ASP A 223 3.89 -8.05 -11.16
CA ASP A 223 4.01 -8.43 -12.58
C ASP A 223 5.45 -8.23 -13.11
N LEU A 224 6.09 -7.11 -12.76
CA LEU A 224 7.48 -6.83 -13.11
C LEU A 224 8.43 -7.83 -12.47
N MET A 225 8.23 -8.15 -11.19
CA MET A 225 9.04 -9.11 -10.45
C MET A 225 8.98 -10.48 -11.13
N GLU A 226 7.79 -10.98 -11.48
CA GLU A 226 7.67 -12.27 -12.17
C GLU A 226 8.31 -12.24 -13.56
N LYS A 227 8.07 -11.19 -14.34
CA LYS A 227 8.70 -11.01 -15.66
C LYS A 227 10.22 -11.10 -15.58
N TYR A 228 10.84 -10.35 -14.66
CA TYR A 228 12.28 -10.32 -14.53
C TYR A 228 12.85 -11.55 -13.85
N LYS A 229 12.12 -12.16 -12.90
CA LYS A 229 12.48 -13.46 -12.35
C LYS A 229 12.65 -14.50 -13.45
N GLN A 230 11.70 -14.59 -14.39
CA GLN A 230 11.82 -15.49 -15.53
C GLN A 230 13.05 -15.19 -16.40
N LYS A 231 13.33 -13.91 -16.67
CA LYS A 231 14.55 -13.47 -17.40
C LYS A 231 15.84 -13.97 -16.74
N TYR A 232 15.93 -13.89 -15.41
CA TYR A 232 17.14 -14.29 -14.68
C TYR A 232 17.21 -15.80 -14.42
N LEU A 233 16.08 -16.51 -14.38
CA LEU A 233 16.03 -17.98 -14.32
C LEU A 233 16.38 -18.64 -15.65
N SER A 234 16.01 -18.04 -16.78
CA SER A 234 16.25 -18.63 -18.10
C SER A 234 17.72 -18.59 -18.53
N GLY A 235 18.58 -17.88 -17.78
CA GLY A 235 19.89 -17.46 -18.25
C GLY A 235 19.72 -16.45 -19.39
N SER A 236 20.36 -15.30 -19.31
CA SER A 236 20.32 -14.31 -20.39
C SER A 236 21.22 -14.75 -21.56
N ASP A 237 20.87 -15.84 -22.24
CA ASP A 237 21.47 -16.33 -23.50
C ASP A 237 20.40 -16.99 -24.39
N GLN A 238 19.44 -16.22 -24.90
CA GLN A 238 18.65 -16.60 -26.08
C GLN A 238 19.13 -15.89 -27.36
N ASP A 239 20.44 -15.65 -27.46
CA ASP A 239 21.06 -15.05 -28.67
C ASP A 239 22.46 -15.66 -28.94
N GLY A 240 22.69 -16.91 -28.52
CA GLY A 240 24.03 -17.49 -28.46
C GLY A 240 24.39 -18.61 -29.44
N ASP A 241 23.44 -19.34 -30.05
CA ASP A 241 23.80 -20.50 -30.89
C ASP A 241 22.90 -20.65 -32.12
N ILE A 242 23.05 -19.73 -33.07
CA ILE A 242 22.85 -20.01 -34.50
C ILE A 242 24.13 -19.54 -35.24
N GLN A 243 24.80 -20.49 -35.90
CA GLN A 243 25.99 -20.42 -36.79
C GLN A 243 27.34 -20.46 -36.04
N ILE A 244 28.26 -21.41 -36.28
CA ILE A 244 28.62 -22.20 -37.49
C ILE A 244 29.00 -23.63 -37.08
#